data_AF-A0A3S2P742-F1
#
_entry.id   AF-A0A3S2P742-F1
#
_cell.length_a   1.000
_cell.length_b   1.000
_cell.length_c   1.000
_cell.angle_alpha   90.00
_cell.angle_beta   90.00
_cell.angle_gamma   90.00
#
_symmetry.space_group_name_H-M   'P 1'
#
loop_
_entity.id
_entity.type
_entity.pdbx_description
1 polymer ?
#
loop_
_entity_poly.entity_id
_entity_poly.type
_entity_poly.pdbx_seq_one_letter_code
_entity_poly.pdbx_strand_id
1 'polypeptide(L)'
;MKTALGLLVFISLACHSHALKCHTCVASSEDDCNKQGSTSCPQYADACSTITGPNTVMKSCSYKAFCDKAHSSNSGARMECCFGDDCNGPHKSHSHGNSSQALASSPVVLMAALLLRMAFSQL
;
A
#
# COMPACT_ATOMS: atom_id res chain seq x y z
N MET A 1 25.09 -26.21 4.26
CA MET A 1 24.90 -24.89 4.90
C MET A 1 24.72 -23.76 3.87
N LYS A 2 25.61 -23.62 2.89
CA LYS A 2 25.53 -22.58 1.82
C LYS A 2 24.26 -22.65 0.95
N THR A 3 23.77 -23.86 0.64
CA THR A 3 22.57 -24.08 -0.19
C THR A 3 21.27 -23.71 0.51
N ALA A 4 21.16 -23.96 1.82
CA ALA A 4 20.00 -23.60 2.63
C ALA A 4 19.84 -22.07 2.78
N LEU A 5 20.97 -21.35 2.92
CA LEU A 5 20.96 -19.90 3.00
C LEU A 5 20.51 -19.25 1.68
N GLY A 6 20.99 -19.78 0.54
CA GLY A 6 20.52 -19.35 -0.77
C GLY A 6 19.02 -19.55 -0.94
N LEU A 7 18.51 -20.73 -0.58
CA LEU A 7 17.07 -21.05 -0.67
C LEU A 7 16.21 -20.11 0.18
N LEU A 8 16.66 -19.80 1.40
CA LEU A 8 15.98 -18.86 2.29
C LEU A 8 15.93 -17.43 1.72
N VAL A 9 17.01 -16.96 1.10
CA VAL A 9 17.03 -15.64 0.44
C VAL A 9 16.07 -15.60 -0.75
N PHE A 10 16.03 -16.67 -1.57
CA PHE A 10 15.08 -16.77 -2.69
C PHE A 10 13.62 -16.80 -2.24
N ILE A 11 13.29 -17.54 -1.17
CA ILE A 11 11.92 -17.59 -0.61
C ILE A 11 11.54 -16.22 -0.03
N SER A 12 12.48 -15.55 0.63
CA SER A 12 12.25 -14.20 1.16
C SER A 12 11.93 -13.21 0.03
N LEU A 13 12.68 -13.25 -1.08
CA LEU A 13 12.44 -12.39 -2.23
C LEU A 13 11.10 -12.67 -2.93
N ALA A 14 10.70 -13.95 -3.00
CA ALA A 14 9.43 -14.36 -3.60
C ALA A 14 8.19 -13.93 -2.79
N CYS A 15 8.33 -13.73 -1.48
CA CYS A 15 7.20 -13.38 -0.60
C CYS A 15 6.90 -11.88 -0.48
N HIS A 16 7.64 -10.99 -1.15
CA HIS A 16 7.49 -9.53 -0.97
C HIS A 16 6.60 -8.82 -2.00
N SER A 17 5.78 -9.53 -2.80
CA SER A 17 4.74 -8.86 -3.60
C SER A 17 3.56 -8.46 -2.71
N HIS A 18 3.74 -7.44 -1.87
CA HIS A 18 2.63 -6.78 -1.21
C HIS A 18 1.80 -6.08 -2.29
N ALA A 19 0.69 -6.70 -2.67
CA ALA A 19 -0.30 -6.06 -3.52
C ALA A 19 -0.97 -4.95 -2.70
N LEU A 20 -0.96 -3.73 -3.25
CA LEU A 20 -1.62 -2.56 -2.69
C LEU A 20 -3.06 -2.91 -2.27
N LYS A 21 -3.51 -2.41 -1.13
CA LYS A 21 -4.92 -2.50 -0.73
C LYS A 21 -5.61 -1.16 -0.83
N CYS A 22 -6.82 -1.16 -1.37
CA CYS A 22 -7.63 0.06 -1.48
C CYS A 22 -9.07 -0.24 -1.08
N HIS A 23 -9.78 0.77 -0.58
CA HIS A 23 -11.24 0.72 -0.53
C HIS A 23 -11.79 0.61 -1.95
N THR A 24 -12.71 -0.34 -2.16
CA THR A 24 -13.34 -0.59 -3.46
C THR A 24 -14.86 -0.64 -3.28
N CYS A 25 -15.57 0.38 -3.76
CA CYS A 25 -17.00 0.52 -3.54
C CYS A 25 -17.62 1.55 -4.48
N VAL A 26 -18.95 1.44 -4.67
CA VAL A 26 -19.80 2.48 -5.24
C VAL A 26 -20.95 2.69 -4.27
N ALA A 27 -21.13 3.92 -3.81
CA ALA A 27 -22.15 4.27 -2.81
C ALA A 27 -22.63 5.71 -3.00
N SER A 28 -23.71 6.09 -2.32
CA SER A 28 -24.20 7.47 -2.30
C SER A 28 -23.45 8.38 -1.34
N SER A 29 -22.70 7.80 -0.39
CA SER A 29 -21.95 8.52 0.65
C SER A 29 -20.58 7.88 0.90
N GLU A 30 -19.64 8.67 1.42
CA GLU A 30 -18.32 8.18 1.81
C GLU A 30 -18.40 7.14 2.93
N ASP A 31 -19.27 7.36 3.91
CA ASP A 31 -19.44 6.46 5.06
C ASP A 31 -19.94 5.08 4.65
N ASP A 32 -20.91 5.01 3.73
CA ASP A 32 -21.43 3.74 3.23
C ASP A 32 -20.41 3.01 2.34
N CYS A 33 -19.60 3.77 1.61
CA CYS A 33 -18.46 3.23 0.87
C CYS A 33 -17.41 2.65 1.84
N ASN A 34 -17.07 3.38 2.90
CA ASN A 34 -16.05 3.00 3.87
C ASN A 34 -16.41 1.73 4.65
N LYS A 35 -17.70 1.49 4.94
CA LYS A 35 -18.19 0.27 5.59
C LYS A 35 -17.94 -1.00 4.76
N GLN A 36 -17.78 -0.88 3.45
CA GLN A 36 -17.50 -2.03 2.57
C GLN A 36 -16.06 -2.54 2.71
N GLY A 37 -15.17 -1.73 3.29
CA GLY A 37 -13.78 -2.10 3.53
C GLY A 37 -12.91 -2.08 2.27
N SER A 38 -11.75 -2.73 2.36
CA SER A 38 -10.74 -2.75 1.32
C SER A 38 -10.49 -4.12 0.73
N THR A 39 -10.00 -4.12 -0.51
CA THR A 39 -9.62 -5.32 -1.25
C THR A 39 -8.21 -5.19 -1.79
N SER A 40 -7.54 -6.33 -2.01
CA SER A 40 -6.22 -6.35 -2.63
C SER A 40 -6.33 -5.99 -4.11
N CYS A 41 -5.52 -5.02 -4.53
CA CYS A 41 -5.43 -4.57 -5.89
C CYS A 41 -4.66 -5.55 -6.78
N PRO A 42 -4.92 -5.53 -8.10
CA PRO A 42 -4.10 -6.27 -9.05
C PRO A 42 -2.67 -5.74 -9.09
N GLN A 43 -1.71 -6.57 -9.51
CA GLN A 43 -0.27 -6.26 -9.48
C GLN A 43 0.14 -5.01 -10.29
N TYR A 44 -0.65 -4.61 -11.28
CA TYR A 44 -0.40 -3.43 -12.10
C TYR A 44 -0.91 -2.13 -11.49
N ALA A 45 -1.71 -2.20 -10.42
CA ALA A 45 -2.29 -1.04 -9.76
C ALA A 45 -1.36 -0.56 -8.64
N ASP A 46 -0.95 0.69 -8.73
CA ASP A 46 -0.02 1.34 -7.80
C ASP A 46 -0.65 2.54 -7.08
N ALA A 47 -1.94 2.83 -7.31
CA ALA A 47 -2.66 3.92 -6.69
C ALA A 47 -4.07 3.50 -6.26
N CYS A 48 -4.61 4.16 -5.23
CA CYS A 48 -6.04 4.15 -4.96
C CYS A 48 -6.67 5.41 -5.57
N SER A 49 -7.89 5.29 -6.07
CA SER A 49 -8.67 6.43 -6.55
C SER A 49 -10.00 6.58 -5.81
N THR A 50 -10.42 7.82 -5.63
CA THR A 50 -11.75 8.21 -5.15
C THR A 50 -12.36 9.18 -6.15
N ILE A 51 -13.54 8.86 -6.66
CA ILE A 51 -14.31 9.72 -7.56
C ILE A 51 -15.59 10.13 -6.82
N THR A 52 -15.78 11.43 -6.67
CA THR A 52 -16.91 12.02 -5.97
C THR A 52 -17.74 12.87 -6.93
N GLY A 53 -19.00 12.47 -7.13
CA GLY A 53 -20.03 13.23 -7.82
C GLY A 53 -21.10 13.76 -6.84
N PRO A 54 -22.16 14.42 -7.34
CA PRO A 54 -23.17 15.05 -6.50
C PRO A 54 -23.85 14.14 -5.47
N ASN A 55 -24.05 12.85 -5.79
CA ASN A 55 -24.68 11.85 -4.91
C ASN A 55 -24.04 10.46 -5.10
N THR A 56 -22.75 10.43 -5.42
CA THR A 56 -22.04 9.17 -5.69
C THR A 56 -20.59 9.29 -5.29
N VAL A 57 -20.10 8.30 -4.57
CA VAL A 57 -18.69 8.08 -4.25
C VAL A 57 -18.31 6.73 -4.83
N MET A 58 -17.24 6.71 -5.62
CA MET A 58 -16.65 5.49 -6.14
C MET A 58 -15.19 5.42 -5.72
N LYS A 59 -14.83 4.36 -5.00
CA LYS A 59 -13.45 4.07 -4.61
C LYS A 59 -12.97 2.83 -5.35
N SER A 60 -11.73 2.83 -5.82
CA SER A 60 -11.18 1.73 -6.60
C SER A 60 -9.65 1.71 -6.60
N CYS A 61 -9.07 0.59 -7.03
CA CYS A 61 -7.67 0.51 -7.44
C CYS A 61 -7.47 1.21 -8.79
N SER A 62 -6.35 1.88 -8.96
CA SER A 62 -5.99 2.63 -10.15
C SER A 62 -4.49 2.55 -10.43
N TYR A 63 -4.05 3.25 -11.48
CA TYR A 63 -2.65 3.37 -11.84
C TYR A 63 -2.25 4.84 -11.94
N LYS A 64 -1.03 5.17 -11.54
CA LYS A 64 -0.51 6.54 -11.46
C LYS A 64 -0.74 7.34 -12.74
N ALA A 65 -0.48 6.74 -13.91
CA ALA A 65 -0.65 7.44 -15.19
C ALA A 65 -2.12 7.83 -15.47
N PHE A 66 -3.10 7.09 -14.96
CA PHE A 66 -4.51 7.48 -15.02
C PHE A 66 -4.77 8.68 -14.12
N CYS A 67 -4.29 8.62 -12.89
CA CYS A 67 -4.43 9.68 -11.89
C CYS A 67 -3.85 11.01 -12.39
N ASP A 68 -2.65 10.97 -12.97
CA ASP A 68 -1.97 12.15 -13.52
C ASP A 68 -2.81 12.81 -14.63
N LYS A 69 -3.55 12.02 -15.41
CA LYS A 69 -4.40 12.52 -16.50
C LYS A 69 -5.77 12.99 -16.00
N ALA A 70 -6.38 12.28 -15.06
CA ALA A 70 -7.71 12.55 -14.56
C ALA A 70 -7.80 13.87 -13.77
N HIS A 71 -6.70 14.31 -13.16
CA HIS A 71 -6.61 15.60 -12.46
C HIS A 71 -6.84 16.81 -13.38
N SER A 72 -6.81 16.61 -14.71
CA SER A 72 -7.07 17.63 -15.74
C SER A 72 -8.51 17.62 -16.29
N SER A 73 -9.38 16.71 -15.83
CA SER A 73 -10.73 16.52 -16.40
C SER A 73 -11.77 17.44 -15.73
N ASN A 74 -12.48 18.23 -16.52
CA ASN A 74 -13.51 19.19 -16.07
C ASN A 74 -14.94 18.60 -16.07
N SER A 75 -15.09 17.30 -15.79
CA SER A 75 -16.33 16.53 -16.01
C SER A 75 -17.37 16.64 -14.88
N GLY A 76 -17.21 17.59 -13.95
CA GLY A 76 -18.14 17.80 -12.83
C GLY A 76 -18.04 16.77 -11.70
N ALA A 77 -17.28 15.69 -11.88
CA ALA A 77 -16.87 14.76 -10.83
C ALA A 77 -15.44 15.08 -10.38
N ARG A 78 -15.21 15.13 -9.06
CA ARG A 78 -13.88 15.31 -8.47
C ARG A 78 -13.22 13.94 -8.38
N MET A 79 -12.05 13.78 -8.99
CA MET A 79 -11.23 12.59 -8.82
C MET A 79 -10.00 12.91 -7.99
N GLU A 80 -9.71 12.04 -7.03
CA GLU A 80 -8.52 12.08 -6.18
C GLU A 80 -7.81 10.75 -6.22
N CYS A 81 -6.47 10.80 -6.14
CA CYS A 81 -5.67 9.61 -6.00
C CYS A 81 -4.70 9.74 -4.82
N CYS A 82 -4.38 8.60 -4.24
CA CYS A 82 -3.39 8.47 -3.19
C CYS A 82 -2.60 7.16 -3.37
N PHE A 83 -1.47 7.07 -2.68
CA PHE A 83 -0.54 5.95 -2.79
C PHE A 83 -0.34 5.31 -1.42
N GLY A 84 -0.38 3.98 -1.35
CA GLY A 84 -0.25 3.22 -0.12
C GLY A 84 -1.56 2.58 0.34
N ASP A 85 -1.43 1.57 1.19
CA ASP A 85 -2.56 0.74 1.62
C ASP A 85 -3.63 1.56 2.34
N ASP A 86 -4.89 1.34 1.95
CA ASP A 86 -6.09 1.91 2.53
C ASP A 86 -6.09 3.46 2.59
N CYS A 87 -5.25 4.12 1.79
CA CYS A 87 -5.08 5.58 1.81
C CYS A 87 -6.36 6.32 1.41
N ASN A 88 -7.22 5.68 0.62
CA ASN A 88 -8.53 6.18 0.23
C ASN A 88 -9.64 5.77 1.22
N GLY A 89 -9.31 5.27 2.41
CA GLY A 89 -10.25 4.95 3.46
C GLY A 89 -10.78 6.18 4.20
N PRO A 90 -11.43 6.00 5.36
CA PRO A 90 -11.87 7.11 6.19
C PRO A 90 -10.69 8.02 6.53
N HIS A 91 -10.84 9.33 6.27
CA HIS A 91 -9.89 10.33 6.74
C HIS A 91 -9.89 10.35 8.27
N LYS A 92 -9.04 9.54 8.89
CA LYS A 92 -8.53 9.87 10.22
C LYS A 92 -7.64 11.07 10.00
N SER A 93 -7.85 12.15 10.74
CA SER A 93 -7.01 13.35 10.69
C SER A 93 -5.55 12.98 10.98
N HIS A 94 -4.83 12.55 9.96
CA HIS A 94 -3.41 12.26 10.04
C HIS A 94 -2.71 13.61 9.90
N SER A 95 -2.44 14.21 11.07
CA SER A 95 -1.33 15.12 11.25
C SER A 95 -0.15 14.63 10.41
N HIS A 96 0.51 15.55 9.69
CA HIS A 96 1.78 15.34 8.99
C HIS A 96 2.81 14.74 9.96
N GLY A 97 2.77 13.42 10.11
CA GLY A 97 3.70 12.65 10.90
C GLY A 97 4.94 12.46 10.06
N ASN A 98 5.90 13.36 10.24
CA ASN A 98 7.27 13.19 9.82
C ASN A 98 7.69 11.74 10.11
N SER A 99 8.22 11.07 9.09
CA SER A 99 8.72 9.70 9.14
C SER A 99 9.90 9.59 10.10
N SER A 100 9.62 9.58 11.40
CA SER A 100 10.55 9.13 12.42
C SER A 100 10.50 7.62 12.40
N GLN A 101 11.53 7.03 11.79
CA GLN A 101 11.96 5.64 11.90
C GLN A 101 11.25 4.90 13.05
N ALA A 102 10.16 4.22 12.72
CA ALA A 102 9.83 3.03 13.45
C ALA A 102 11.01 2.10 13.17
N LEU A 103 11.87 1.88 14.17
CA LEU A 103 12.66 0.67 14.25
C LEU A 103 11.64 -0.47 14.41
N ALA A 104 10.96 -0.77 13.30
CA ALA A 104 10.18 -1.95 13.14
C ALA A 104 11.13 -3.08 13.51
N SER A 105 10.69 -3.93 14.42
CA SER A 105 11.15 -5.29 14.63
C SER A 105 11.01 -6.03 13.31
N SER A 106 11.83 -5.63 12.34
CA SER A 106 11.85 -6.15 11.00
C SER A 106 12.60 -7.45 11.08
N PRO A 107 12.02 -8.57 10.63
CA PRO A 107 12.71 -9.85 10.53
C PRO A 107 14.08 -9.69 9.86
N VAL A 108 14.24 -8.71 8.97
CA VAL A 108 15.50 -8.38 8.30
C VAL A 108 16.59 -7.93 9.28
N VAL A 109 16.29 -7.12 10.30
CA VAL A 109 17.26 -6.66 11.29
C VAL A 109 17.69 -7.80 12.21
N LEU A 110 16.75 -8.66 12.60
CA LEU A 110 17.03 -9.88 13.36
C LEU A 110 17.91 -10.85 12.55
N MET A 111 17.61 -11.03 11.27
CA MET A 111 18.40 -11.87 10.38
C MET A 111 19.79 -11.28 10.12
N ALA A 112 19.92 -9.96 9.95
CA ALA A 112 21.21 -9.29 9.83
C ALA A 112 22.06 -9.43 11.11
N ALA A 113 21.45 -9.28 12.28
CA ALA A 113 22.14 -9.48 13.56
C ALA A 113 22.58 -10.94 13.77
N LEU A 114 21.75 -11.92 13.37
CA LEU A 114 22.10 -13.34 13.40
C LEU A 114 23.25 -13.68 12.44
N LEU A 115 23.24 -13.13 11.23
CA LEU A 115 24.31 -13.30 10.25
C LEU A 115 25.63 -12.71 10.74
N LEU A 116 25.60 -11.51 11.34
CA LEU A 116 26.78 -10.89 11.96
C LEU A 116 27.33 -11.75 13.10
N ARG A 117 26.48 -12.23 14.01
CA ARG A 117 26.92 -13.10 15.11
C ARG A 117 27.58 -14.39 14.63
N MET A 118 27.04 -15.01 13.58
CA MET A 118 27.60 -16.24 13.00
C MET A 118 28.94 -15.99 12.29
N ALA A 119 29.15 -14.81 11.71
CA ALA A 119 30.42 -14.44 11.09
C ALA A 119 31.52 -14.19 12.15
N PHE A 120 31.18 -13.57 13.28
CA PHE A 120 32.13 -13.32 14.37
C PHE A 120 32.46 -14.57 15.22
N SER A 121 31.59 -15.57 15.27
CA SER A 121 31.86 -16.84 15.98
C SER A 121 32.67 -17.86 15.16
N GLN A 122 32.95 -17.56 13.89
CA GLN A 122 33.81 -18.34 13.00
C GLN A 122 35.22 -17.74 12.86
N LEU A 123 35.52 -16.64 13.56
CA LEU A 123 36.84 -16.02 13.69
C LEU A 123 37.44 -16.40 15.05
#